data_AF-A0A956DEW6-F1
#
_entry.id   AF-A0A956DEW6-F1
#
_cell.length_a   1.000
_cell.length_b   1.000
_cell.length_c   1.000
_cell.angle_alpha   90.00
_cell.angle_beta   90.00
_cell.angle_gamma   90.00
#
_symmetry.space_group_name_H-M   'P 1'
#
loop_
_entity.id
_entity.type
_entity.pdbx_description
1 polymer ?
#
loop_
_entity_poly.entity_id
_entity_poly.type
_entity_poly.pdbx_seq_one_letter_code
_entity_poly.pdbx_strand_id
1 'polypeptide(L)' 'SQHQLYEQTYKHVLLPLWIAAYRYQDKTFRFLVNGQTGEVQGEAPTSWFKVVMVIAIVVAIIAGIVFAVRASKGG' A
#
# COMPACT_ATOMS: atom_id res chain seq x y z
N SER A 1 -25.73 -53.62 4.21
CA SER A 1 -25.20 -52.52 5.06
C SER A 1 -25.00 -51.29 4.18
N GLN A 2 -25.95 -50.37 4.31
CA GLN A 2 -26.09 -49.00 3.81
C GLN A 2 -24.91 -48.36 3.04
N HIS A 3 -25.24 -47.86 1.85
CA HIS A 3 -24.40 -47.01 1.02
C HIS A 3 -24.04 -45.71 1.75
N GLN A 4 -22.78 -45.55 2.13
CA GLN A 4 -22.22 -44.27 2.54
C GLN A 4 -20.97 -43.99 1.72
N LEU A 5 -21.10 -43.20 0.66
CA LEU A 5 -19.98 -42.45 0.09
C LEU A 5 -20.49 -41.04 -0.19
N TYR A 6 -20.22 -40.18 0.77
CA TYR A 6 -20.32 -38.73 0.71
C TYR A 6 -19.41 -38.23 -0.41
N GLU A 7 -19.97 -38.00 -1.59
CA GLU A 7 -19.31 -37.29 -2.68
C GLU A 7 -19.12 -35.82 -2.26
N GLN A 8 -18.03 -35.52 -1.55
CA GLN A 8 -17.61 -34.14 -1.29
C GLN A 8 -17.13 -33.52 -2.59
N THR A 9 -18.05 -33.08 -3.44
CA THR A 9 -17.72 -32.30 -4.63
C THR A 9 -17.30 -30.90 -4.18
N TYR A 10 -15.99 -30.62 -4.18
CA TYR A 10 -15.46 -29.28 -3.96
C TYR A 10 -16.04 -28.32 -5.01
N LYS A 11 -17.04 -27.52 -4.65
CA LYS A 11 -17.46 -26.37 -5.48
C LYS A 11 -16.36 -25.34 -5.43
N HIS A 12 -15.54 -25.28 -6.49
CA HIS A 12 -14.64 -24.16 -6.73
C HIS A 12 -15.49 -22.94 -7.06
N VAL A 13 -15.97 -22.23 -6.03
CA VAL A 13 -16.58 -20.92 -6.21
C VAL A 13 -15.44 -19.96 -6.54
N LEU A 14 -15.32 -19.61 -7.83
CA LEU A 14 -14.45 -18.55 -8.31
C LEU A 14 -15.07 -17.22 -7.87
N LEU A 15 -14.84 -16.84 -6.62
CA LEU A 15 -15.07 -15.45 -6.23
C LEU A 15 -14.17 -14.58 -7.12
N PRO A 16 -14.68 -13.48 -7.69
CA PRO A 16 -13.92 -12.58 -8.55
C PRO A 16 -12.93 -11.79 -7.68
N LEU A 17 -11.92 -12.47 -7.15
CA LEU A 17 -10.88 -11.92 -6.30
C LEU A 17 -9.54 -12.53 -6.70
N TRP A 18 -8.60 -11.67 -7.06
CA TRP A 18 -7.22 -12.06 -7.36
C TRP A 18 -6.32 -11.62 -6.22
N ILE A 19 -5.53 -12.55 -5.69
CA ILE A 19 -4.57 -12.27 -4.61
C ILE A 19 -3.18 -12.53 -5.16
N ALA A 20 -2.31 -11.52 -5.07
CA ALA A 20 -0.90 -11.65 -5.39
C ALA A 20 -0.05 -11.33 -4.15
N ALA A 21 0.99 -12.12 -3.93
CA ALA A 21 1.94 -11.92 -2.85
C ALA A 21 3.35 -11.84 -3.43
N TYR A 22 4.10 -10.79 -3.07
CA TYR A 22 5.50 -10.64 -3.42
C TYR A 22 6.32 -10.36 -2.16
N ARG A 23 7.60 -10.75 -2.19
CA ARG A 23 8.52 -10.56 -1.07
C ARG A 23 9.46 -9.41 -1.37
N TYR A 24 9.56 -8.46 -0.45
CA TYR A 24 10.46 -7.32 -0.54
C TYR A 24 11.10 -7.07 0.82
N GLN A 25 12.45 -7.08 0.89
CA GLN A 25 13.21 -6.88 2.13
C GLN A 25 12.70 -7.75 3.30
N ASP A 26 12.55 -9.06 3.05
CA ASP A 26 12.02 -10.06 4.00
C ASP A 26 10.59 -9.83 4.53
N LYS A 27 9.87 -8.86 3.97
CA LYS A 27 8.44 -8.64 4.22
C LYS A 27 7.62 -9.14 3.04
N THR A 28 6.53 -9.83 3.35
CA THR A 28 5.54 -10.27 2.35
C THR A 28 4.50 -9.19 2.18
N PHE A 29 4.43 -8.62 0.98
CA PHE A 29 3.40 -7.67 0.59
C PHE A 29 2.33 -8.39 -0.23
N ARG A 30 1.08 -8.15 0.12
CA ARG A 30 -0.07 -8.76 -0.55
C ARG A 30 -0.97 -7.66 -1.07
N PHE A 31 -1.42 -7.82 -2.30
CA PHE A 31 -2.48 -7.00 -2.86
C PHE A 31 -3.62 -7.89 -3.36
N LEU A 32 -4.82 -7.40 -3.10
CA LEU A 32 -6.10 -8.01 -3.44
C LEU A 32 -6.73 -7.14 -4.52
N VAL A 33 -7.20 -7.78 -5.58
CA VAL A 33 -7.91 -7.12 -6.67
C VAL A 33 -9.30 -7.73 -6.77
N ASN A 34 -10.32 -6.89 -6.62
CA ASN A 34 -11.70 -7.28 -6.88
C ASN A 34 -11.93 -7.33 -8.40
N GLY A 35 -12.18 -8.52 -8.94
CA GLY A 35 -12.42 -8.73 -10.37
C GLY A 35 -13.78 -8.22 -10.89
N GLN A 36 -14.71 -7.84 -10.01
CA GLN A 36 -15.99 -7.23 -10.38
C GLN A 36 -15.93 -5.70 -10.41
N THR A 37 -15.31 -5.07 -9.40
CA THR A 37 -15.23 -3.60 -9.29
C THR A 37 -13.93 -3.00 -9.80
N GLY A 38 -12.89 -3.82 -9.94
CA GLY A 38 -11.52 -3.36 -10.23
C GLY A 38 -10.81 -2.72 -9.05
N GLU A 39 -11.40 -2.74 -7.85
CA GLU A 39 -10.79 -2.16 -6.65
C GLU A 39 -9.52 -2.94 -6.25
N VAL A 40 -8.45 -2.21 -5.94
CA VAL A 40 -7.18 -2.77 -5.49
C VAL A 40 -6.93 -2.37 -4.04
N GLN A 41 -6.77 -3.35 -3.16
CA GLN A 41 -6.41 -3.16 -1.77
C GLN A 41 -5.08 -3.84 -1.48
N GLY A 42 -4.09 -3.13 -0.96
CA GLY A 42 -2.81 -3.70 -0.60
C GLY A 42 -1.89 -2.66 0.00
N GLU A 43 -1.00 -3.12 0.88
CA GLU A 43 0.05 -2.25 1.41
C GLU A 43 1.24 -2.27 0.45
N ALA A 44 1.74 -1.09 0.08
CA ALA A 44 2.92 -0.94 -0.76
C ALA A 44 4.15 -0.61 0.10
N PRO A 45 5.35 -1.09 -0.27
CA PRO A 45 6.57 -0.77 0.45
C PRO A 45 6.86 0.73 0.35
N THR A 46 6.76 1.42 1.48
CA THR A 46 7.20 2.80 1.61
C THR A 46 8.69 2.83 1.92
N SER A 47 9.45 3.61 1.16
CA SER A 47 10.88 3.80 1.40
C SER A 47 11.09 4.90 2.42
N TRP A 48 11.78 4.60 3.52
CA TRP A 48 12.21 5.59 4.53
C TRP A 48 12.89 6.80 3.87
N PHE A 49 13.72 6.57 2.85
CA PHE A 49 14.42 7.63 2.12
C PHE A 49 13.44 8.61 1.45
N LYS A 50 12.35 8.10 0.84
CA LYS A 50 11.32 8.97 0.22
C LYS A 50 10.64 9.83 1.28
N VAL A 51 10.33 9.27 2.44
CA VAL A 51 9.70 10.00 3.55
C VAL A 51 10.62 11.10 4.07
N VAL A 52 11.88 10.77 4.36
CA VAL A 52 12.88 11.75 4.83
C VAL A 52 13.09 12.86 3.81
N MET A 53 13.18 12.54 2.53
CA MET A 53 13.34 13.53 1.46
C MET A 53 12.16 14.52 1.41
N VAL A 54 10.93 14.03 1.50
CA VAL A 54 9.74 14.89 1.54
C VAL A 54 9.76 15.79 2.77
N ILE A 55 10.08 15.26 3.95
CA ILE A 55 10.21 16.04 5.18
C ILE A 55 11.28 17.12 5.03
N ALA A 56 12.45 16.77 4.50
CA ALA A 56 13.56 17.71 4.30
C ALA A 56 13.17 18.87 3.37
N ILE A 57 12.45 18.58 2.27
CA ILE A 57 11.96 19.59 1.34
C ILE A 57 10.99 20.54 2.04
N VAL A 58 10.02 20.02 2.79
CA VAL A 58 9.05 20.84 3.53
C VAL A 58 9.75 21.75 4.55
N VAL A 59 10.70 21.21 5.30
CA VAL A 59 11.49 21.99 6.27
C VAL A 59 12.28 23.09 5.58
N ALA A 60 12.93 22.80 4.46
CA ALA A 60 13.70 23.78 3.69
C ALA A 60 12.80 24.92 3.16
N ILE A 61 11.60 24.61 2.68
CA ILE A 61 10.62 25.60 2.23
C ILE A 61 10.23 26.51 3.40
N ILE A 62 9.87 25.94 4.55
CA ILE A 62 9.48 26.71 5.74
C ILE A 62 10.63 27.62 6.19
N ALA A 63 11.85 27.08 6.26
CA ALA A 63 13.04 27.85 6.63
C ALA A 63 13.28 29.01 5.65
N GLY A 64 13.15 28.77 4.34
CA GLY A 64 13.26 29.79 3.30
C GLY A 64 12.22 30.90 3.44
N ILE A 65 10.95 30.55 3.71
CA ILE A 65 9.88 31.53 3.94
C ILE A 65 10.18 32.37 5.19
N VAL A 66 10.54 31.73 6.31
CA VAL A 66 10.87 32.43 7.56
C VAL A 66 12.05 33.38 7.34
N PHE A 67 13.09 32.94 6.65
CA PHE A 67 14.24 33.78 6.30
C PHE A 67 13.82 34.98 5.45
N ALA A 68 13.04 34.77 4.39
CA ALA A 68 12.57 35.84 3.51
C ALA A 68 11.71 36.87 4.25
N VAL A 69 10.83 36.43 5.15
CA VAL A 69 10.01 37.32 5.98
C VAL A 69 10.85 38.09 7.00
N ARG A 70 11.89 37.48 7.59
CA ARG A 70 12.79 38.21 8.48
C ARG A 70 13.63 39.24 7.71
N ALA A 71 14.10 38.89 6.53
CA ALA A 71 14.85 39.80 5.67
C ALA A 71 14.00 41.01 5.24
N SER A 72 12.70 40.84 4.97
CA SER A 72 11.82 41.94 4.58
C SER A 72 11.41 42.87 5.74
N LYS A 73 11.40 42.38 6.99
CA LYS A 73 11.05 43.19 8.17
C LYS A 73 12.25 43.89 8.83
N GLY A 74 13.47 43.50 8.49
CA GLY A 74 14.71 44.03 9.07
C GLY A 74 15.38 45.15 8.28
N GLY A 75 14.76 45.63 7.20
CA GLY A 75 15.19 46.80 6.41
C GLY A 75 14.22 47.97 6.53
#